data_AF-A0A7V1FU42-F1
#
_entry.id   AF-A0A7V1FU42-F1
#
_cell.length_a   1.000
_cell.length_b   1.000
_cell.length_c   1.000
_cell.angle_alpha   90.00
_cell.angle_beta   90.00
_cell.angle_gamma   90.00
#
_symmetry.space_group_name_H-M   'P 1'
#
loop_
_entity.id
_entity.type
_entity.pdbx_description
1 polymer ?
#
loop_
_entity_poly.entity_id
_entity_poly.type
_entity_poly.pdbx_seq_one_letter_code
_entity_poly.pdbx_strand_id
1 'polypeptide(L)'
;TLHDVVGLMQRVEMVVRVVSEIERYLVELGSEGRLIAMQLEELVTGVERDRVALIRDYLPGKRPSVKDVIEKIGELTADELFEPNIVARILGYRRKVHSADFRVSPRGYRILAKLPKLPPSVIDNLVKRYGRLQSVIIVNEDELVEVEGVGRVRAREIGEGLVQLRELTLAEKYSIR
;
A
#
# COMPACT_ATOMS: atom_id res chain seq x y z
N THR A 1 8.60 10.36 5.12
CA THR A 1 7.85 11.63 5.09
C THR A 1 6.79 11.56 4.00
N LEU A 2 5.94 12.57 3.84
CA LEU A 2 4.97 12.60 2.73
C LEU A 2 5.68 12.60 1.37
N HIS A 3 6.84 13.24 1.28
CA HIS A 3 7.70 13.17 0.09
C HIS A 3 8.03 11.73 -0.30
N ASP A 4 8.43 10.88 0.65
CA ASP A 4 8.75 9.47 0.37
C ASP A 4 7.52 8.68 -0.12
N VAL A 5 6.34 8.99 0.43
CA VAL A 5 5.08 8.37 0.00
C VAL A 5 4.72 8.79 -1.42
N VAL A 6 4.86 10.07 -1.74
CA VAL A 6 4.64 10.59 -3.09
C VAL A 6 5.61 9.94 -4.07
N GLY A 7 6.90 9.87 -3.75
CA GLY A 7 7.89 9.21 -4.59
C GLY A 7 7.60 7.73 -4.82
N LEU A 8 7.09 7.04 -3.80
CA LEU A 8 6.66 5.64 -3.96
C LEU A 8 5.42 5.53 -4.85
N MET A 9 4.42 6.41 -4.68
CA MET A 9 3.22 6.44 -5.53
C MET A 9 3.58 6.69 -7.00
N GLN A 10 4.51 7.62 -7.26
CA GLN A 10 5.01 7.91 -8.61
C GLN A 10 5.64 6.66 -9.24
N ARG A 11 6.50 5.94 -8.51
CA ARG A 11 7.13 4.71 -9.02
C ARG A 11 6.10 3.61 -9.31
N VAL A 12 5.14 3.42 -8.42
CA VAL A 12 4.07 2.43 -8.60
C VAL A 12 3.24 2.78 -9.85
N GLU A 13 2.88 4.05 -10.03
CA GLU A 13 2.15 4.50 -11.20
C GLU A 13 2.95 4.31 -12.50
N MET A 14 4.25 4.61 -12.48
CA MET A 14 5.12 4.37 -13.63
C MET A 14 5.16 2.88 -14.02
N VAL A 15 5.22 1.97 -13.04
CA VAL A 15 5.11 0.53 -13.30
C VAL A 15 3.78 0.20 -13.97
N VAL A 16 2.65 0.70 -13.45
CA VAL A 16 1.32 0.45 -14.05
C VAL A 16 1.27 0.94 -15.50
N ARG A 17 1.80 2.12 -15.80
CA ARG A 17 1.84 2.67 -17.17
C ARG A 17 2.66 1.81 -18.13
N VAL A 18 3.83 1.36 -17.69
CA VAL A 18 4.69 0.46 -18.48
C VAL A 18 3.98 -0.86 -18.74
N VAL A 19 3.33 -1.44 -17.73
CA VAL A 19 2.55 -2.67 -17.88
C VAL A 19 1.44 -2.49 -18.90
N SER A 20 0.64 -1.42 -18.79
CA SER A 20 -0.42 -1.13 -19.75
C SER A 20 0.09 -0.86 -21.17
N GLU A 21 1.32 -0.36 -21.32
CA GLU A 21 1.94 -0.21 -22.63
C GLU A 21 2.39 -1.55 -23.22
N ILE A 22 3.01 -2.41 -22.42
CA ILE A 22 3.38 -3.77 -22.83
C ILE A 22 2.13 -4.56 -23.22
N GLU A 23 1.04 -4.45 -22.45
CA GLU A 23 -0.24 -5.09 -22.77
C GLU A 23 -0.79 -4.67 -24.14
N ARG A 24 -0.63 -3.40 -24.54
CA ARG A 24 -1.00 -2.95 -25.90
C ARG A 24 -0.15 -3.61 -26.97
N TYR A 25 1.17 -3.69 -26.77
CA TYR A 25 2.05 -4.40 -27.71
C TYR A 25 1.76 -5.90 -27.77
N LEU A 26 1.36 -6.52 -26.66
CA LEU A 26 0.96 -7.93 -26.63
C LEU A 26 -0.29 -8.20 -27.48
N VAL A 27 -1.24 -7.26 -27.51
CA VAL A 27 -2.42 -7.35 -28.40
C VAL A 27 -1.99 -7.37 -29.87
N GLU A 28 -1.02 -6.54 -30.24
CA GLU A 28 -0.48 -6.50 -31.61
C GLU A 28 0.30 -7.76 -32.00
N LEU A 29 1.00 -8.38 -31.04
CA LEU A 29 1.77 -9.62 -31.24
C LEU A 29 0.91 -10.88 -31.35
N GLY A 30 -0.32 -10.87 -30.82
CA GLY A 30 -1.22 -12.02 -30.86
C GLY A 30 -0.60 -13.27 -30.22
N SER A 31 -0.59 -14.39 -30.96
CA SER A 31 -0.08 -15.67 -30.45
C SER A 31 1.40 -15.67 -30.11
N GLU A 32 2.20 -14.86 -30.82
CA GLU A 32 3.66 -14.77 -30.62
C GLU A 32 4.00 -14.09 -29.29
N GLY A 33 3.07 -13.29 -28.74
CA GLY A 33 3.23 -12.61 -27.46
C GLY A 33 3.01 -13.50 -26.23
N ARG A 34 2.60 -14.76 -26.39
CA ARG A 34 2.14 -15.62 -25.28
C ARG A 34 3.15 -15.74 -24.14
N LEU A 35 4.43 -15.98 -24.45
CA LEU A 35 5.47 -16.14 -23.43
C LEU A 35 5.71 -14.83 -22.67
N ILE A 36 5.71 -13.71 -23.38
CA ILE A 36 5.88 -12.38 -22.78
C ILE A 36 4.69 -12.04 -21.88
N ALA A 37 3.46 -12.39 -22.30
CA ALA A 37 2.26 -12.22 -21.50
C ALA A 37 2.33 -13.01 -20.17
N MET A 38 2.78 -14.26 -20.23
CA MET A 38 2.97 -15.08 -19.02
C MET A 38 4.01 -14.48 -18.07
N GLN A 39 5.14 -14.00 -18.61
CA GLN A 39 6.18 -13.34 -17.82
C GLN A 39 5.69 -12.03 -17.21
N LEU A 40 4.93 -11.25 -17.96
CA LEU A 40 4.35 -10.01 -17.47
C LEU A 40 3.39 -10.29 -16.30
N GLU A 41 2.49 -11.27 -16.46
CA GLU A 41 1.53 -11.66 -15.41
C GLU A 41 2.24 -12.06 -14.11
N GLU A 42 3.30 -12.86 -14.20
CA GLU A 42 4.10 -13.25 -13.04
C GLU A 42 4.74 -12.04 -12.34
N LEU A 43 5.32 -11.11 -13.11
CA LEU A 43 5.99 -9.92 -12.57
C LEU A 43 5.03 -8.90 -11.94
N VAL A 44 3.82 -8.76 -12.48
CA VAL A 44 2.85 -7.74 -12.02
C VAL A 44 1.87 -8.29 -10.99
N THR A 45 1.95 -9.59 -10.69
CA THR A 45 1.09 -10.24 -9.71
C THR A 45 1.14 -9.48 -8.37
N GLY A 46 -0.01 -8.99 -7.94
CA GLY A 46 -0.16 -8.27 -6.66
C GLY A 46 0.14 -6.77 -6.69
N VAL A 47 0.71 -6.21 -7.77
CA VAL A 47 1.02 -4.77 -7.88
C VAL A 47 -0.23 -3.92 -7.64
N GLU A 48 -1.36 -4.28 -8.24
CA GLU A 48 -2.64 -3.57 -8.06
C GLU A 48 -3.13 -3.60 -6.60
N ARG A 49 -2.97 -4.74 -5.94
CA ARG A 49 -3.36 -4.88 -4.52
C ARG A 49 -2.45 -4.03 -3.63
N ASP A 50 -1.15 -4.03 -3.90
CA ASP A 50 -0.17 -3.23 -3.19
C ASP A 50 -0.38 -1.72 -3.42
N ARG A 51 -0.74 -1.32 -4.64
CA ARG A 51 -1.14 0.06 -4.98
C ARG A 51 -2.33 0.51 -4.14
N VAL A 52 -3.39 -0.30 -4.09
CA VAL A 52 -4.56 -0.05 -3.25
C VAL A 52 -4.17 0.05 -1.78
N ALA A 53 -3.39 -0.90 -1.26
CA ALA A 53 -2.99 -0.92 0.14
C ALA A 53 -2.12 0.30 0.51
N LEU A 54 -1.21 0.70 -0.37
CA LEU A 54 -0.39 1.91 -0.21
C LEU A 54 -1.25 3.18 -0.13
N ILE A 55 -2.23 3.34 -1.01
CA ILE A 55 -3.14 4.50 -0.96
C ILE A 55 -3.93 4.49 0.35
N ARG A 56 -4.48 3.33 0.75
CA ARG A 56 -5.23 3.18 2.00
C ARG A 56 -4.40 3.51 3.24
N ASP A 57 -3.09 3.24 3.19
CA ASP A 57 -2.16 3.56 4.28
C ASP A 57 -1.97 5.05 4.52
N TYR A 58 -2.14 5.88 3.48
CA TYR A 58 -1.79 7.30 3.54
C TYR A 58 -2.94 8.23 3.14
N LEU A 59 -4.18 7.75 3.02
CA LEU A 59 -5.33 8.64 2.92
C LEU A 59 -5.54 9.38 4.26
N PRO A 60 -5.61 10.72 4.28
CA PRO A 60 -5.78 11.48 5.52
C PRO A 60 -7.20 11.37 6.10
N GLY A 61 -8.19 10.96 5.31
CA GLY A 61 -9.60 10.88 5.73
C GLY A 61 -10.43 9.93 4.89
N LYS A 62 -11.77 10.10 4.92
CA LYS A 62 -12.73 9.34 4.09
C LYS A 62 -12.79 9.83 2.63
N ARG A 63 -12.31 11.05 2.38
CA ARG A 63 -12.20 11.64 1.04
C ARG A 63 -10.77 12.15 0.84
N PRO A 64 -10.19 11.97 -0.35
CA PRO A 64 -10.75 11.27 -1.53
C PRO A 64 -10.89 9.75 -1.30
N SER A 65 -11.72 9.08 -2.11
CA SER A 65 -11.80 7.62 -2.10
C SER A 65 -10.55 7.02 -2.75
N VAL A 66 -10.23 5.75 -2.44
CA VAL A 66 -9.09 5.06 -3.08
C VAL A 66 -9.25 5.03 -4.60
N LYS A 67 -10.48 4.79 -5.07
CA LYS A 67 -10.82 4.78 -6.49
C LYS A 67 -10.55 6.14 -7.13
N ASP A 68 -11.00 7.22 -6.49
CA ASP A 68 -10.79 8.59 -7.00
C ASP A 68 -9.29 8.92 -7.10
N VAL A 69 -8.49 8.44 -6.16
CA VAL A 69 -7.03 8.62 -6.18
C VAL A 69 -6.41 7.89 -7.36
N ILE A 70 -6.77 6.61 -7.56
CA ILE A 70 -6.24 5.80 -8.66
C ILE A 70 -6.60 6.43 -10.01
N GLU A 71 -7.86 6.79 -10.20
CA GLU A 71 -8.34 7.42 -11.44
C GLU A 71 -7.59 8.73 -11.72
N LYS A 72 -7.53 9.64 -10.75
CA LYS A 72 -6.86 10.93 -10.93
C LYS A 72 -5.35 10.84 -11.14
N ILE A 73 -4.68 9.88 -10.52
CA ILE A 73 -3.25 9.64 -10.74
C ILE A 73 -3.02 9.06 -12.15
N GLY A 74 -3.90 8.15 -12.59
CA GLY A 74 -3.86 7.58 -13.93
C GLY A 74 -4.08 8.61 -15.05
N GLU A 75 -4.87 9.66 -14.79
CA GLU A 75 -5.14 10.76 -15.73
C GLU A 75 -3.97 11.75 -15.89
N LEU A 76 -2.97 11.75 -15.00
CA LEU A 76 -1.87 12.70 -15.06
C LEU A 76 -1.01 12.50 -16.31
N THR A 77 -0.52 13.59 -16.88
CA THR A 77 0.62 13.51 -17.81
C THR A 77 1.90 13.06 -17.08
N ALA A 78 2.94 12.66 -17.82
CA ALA A 78 4.22 12.30 -17.20
C ALA A 78 4.78 13.47 -16.36
N ASP A 79 4.77 14.68 -16.90
CA ASP A 79 5.25 15.88 -16.22
C ASP A 79 4.46 16.16 -14.93
N GLU A 80 3.13 16.07 -14.99
CA GLU A 80 2.28 16.28 -13.81
C GLU A 80 2.45 15.19 -12.75
N LEU A 81 2.71 13.94 -13.15
CA LEU A 81 2.99 12.85 -12.23
C LEU A 81 4.26 13.15 -11.42
N PHE A 82 5.29 13.72 -12.05
CA PHE A 82 6.54 14.06 -11.39
C PHE A 82 6.49 15.33 -10.53
N GLU A 83 5.39 16.09 -10.58
CA GLU A 83 5.14 17.23 -9.68
C GLU A 83 4.61 16.77 -8.30
N PRO A 84 5.44 16.76 -7.23
CA PRO A 84 5.06 16.12 -5.97
C PRO A 84 3.84 16.75 -5.29
N ASN A 85 3.64 18.06 -5.54
CA ASN A 85 2.52 18.82 -5.01
C ASN A 85 1.18 18.45 -5.67
N ILE A 86 1.19 17.94 -6.90
CA ILE A 86 -0.02 17.46 -7.60
C ILE A 86 -0.43 16.13 -6.98
N VAL A 87 0.50 15.18 -6.89
CA VAL A 87 0.26 13.85 -6.31
C VAL A 87 -0.19 13.94 -4.84
N ALA A 88 0.48 14.77 -4.02
CA ALA A 88 0.09 14.98 -2.63
C ALA A 88 -1.35 15.52 -2.51
N ARG A 89 -1.76 16.41 -3.41
CA ARG A 89 -3.12 16.97 -3.43
C ARG A 89 -4.16 15.93 -3.82
N ILE A 90 -3.85 15.08 -4.80
CA ILE A 90 -4.72 13.97 -5.21
C ILE A 90 -4.88 12.97 -4.07
N LEU A 91 -3.84 12.73 -3.26
CA LEU A 91 -3.93 11.92 -2.03
C LEU A 91 -4.74 12.59 -0.91
N GLY A 92 -5.21 13.82 -1.09
CA GLY A 92 -6.03 14.55 -0.10
C GLY A 92 -5.26 15.44 0.86
N TYR A 93 -3.95 15.65 0.64
CA TYR A 93 -3.15 16.56 1.47
C TYR A 93 -3.33 18.02 1.00
N ARG A 94 -3.30 18.96 1.96
CA ARG A 94 -3.54 20.39 1.69
C ARG A 94 -2.37 21.03 0.94
N ARG A 95 -2.68 22.02 0.08
CA ARG A 95 -1.72 22.73 -0.79
C ARG A 95 -0.56 23.45 -0.06
N LYS A 96 -0.70 23.74 1.24
CA LYS A 96 0.35 24.39 2.07
C LYS A 96 1.28 23.40 2.78
N VAL A 97 1.10 22.10 2.56
CA VAL A 97 1.94 21.08 3.18
C VAL A 97 3.23 20.95 2.37
N HIS A 98 4.35 21.41 2.94
CA HIS A 98 5.66 21.05 2.41
C HIS A 98 5.88 19.55 2.62
N SER A 99 5.83 18.77 1.54
CA SER A 99 5.85 17.30 1.59
C SER A 99 7.13 16.75 2.23
N ALA A 100 8.25 17.45 2.10
CA ALA A 100 9.54 17.09 2.71
C ALA A 100 9.46 17.06 4.24
N ASP A 101 8.81 18.04 4.86
CA ASP A 101 8.76 18.19 6.32
C ASP A 101 7.52 17.55 6.95
N PHE A 102 6.54 17.16 6.12
CA PHE A 102 5.29 16.59 6.61
C PHE A 102 5.46 15.12 6.98
N ARG A 103 5.38 14.84 8.29
CA ARG A 103 5.44 13.48 8.82
C ARG A 103 4.11 12.77 8.64
N VAL A 104 4.18 11.60 8.01
CA VAL A 104 3.06 10.67 7.85
C VAL A 104 3.45 9.31 8.40
N SER A 105 2.46 8.56 8.86
CA SER A 105 2.64 7.20 9.34
C SER A 105 1.61 6.30 8.65
N PRO A 106 2.02 5.11 8.18
CA PRO A 106 1.11 4.19 7.53
C PRO A 106 0.05 3.71 8.53
N ARG A 107 -1.16 3.48 8.04
CA ARG A 107 -2.25 2.88 8.83
C ARG A 107 -2.06 1.39 9.09
N GLY A 108 -1.39 0.69 8.18
CA GLY A 108 -0.96 -0.71 8.30
C GLY A 108 -1.54 -1.67 7.26
N TYR A 109 -2.39 -1.21 6.34
CA TYR A 109 -3.02 -2.04 5.31
C TYR A 109 -2.02 -2.88 4.52
N ARG A 110 -0.92 -2.28 4.07
CA ARG A 110 0.06 -3.00 3.23
C ARG A 110 0.81 -4.08 4.00
N ILE A 111 1.19 -3.78 5.25
CA ILE A 111 1.95 -4.73 6.07
C ILE A 111 1.04 -5.86 6.56
N LEU A 112 -0.19 -5.55 6.97
CA LEU A 112 -1.17 -6.54 7.40
C LEU A 112 -1.61 -7.44 6.24
N ALA A 113 -1.72 -6.92 5.02
CA ALA A 113 -2.07 -7.72 3.83
C ALA A 113 -1.01 -8.77 3.45
N LYS A 114 0.24 -8.60 3.93
CA LYS A 114 1.31 -9.60 3.75
C LYS A 114 1.22 -10.74 4.75
N LEU A 115 0.45 -10.60 5.83
CA LEU A 115 0.25 -11.68 6.79
C LEU A 115 -0.61 -12.78 6.15
N PRO A 116 -0.18 -14.05 6.20
CA PRO A 116 -0.89 -15.14 5.57
C PRO A 116 -2.29 -15.28 6.17
N LYS A 117 -3.27 -15.61 5.32
CA LYS A 117 -4.65 -15.96 5.71
C LYS A 117 -5.44 -14.86 6.44
N LEU A 118 -5.00 -13.61 6.41
CA LEU A 118 -5.72 -12.50 7.04
C LEU A 118 -6.80 -11.92 6.09
N PRO A 119 -8.11 -12.06 6.39
CA PRO A 119 -9.15 -11.55 5.51
C PRO A 119 -9.15 -10.01 5.45
N PRO A 120 -9.49 -9.40 4.30
CA PRO A 120 -9.53 -7.94 4.16
C PRO A 120 -10.43 -7.23 5.18
N SER A 121 -11.55 -7.86 5.58
CA SER A 121 -12.45 -7.31 6.61
C SER A 121 -11.78 -7.21 7.98
N VAL A 122 -10.93 -8.17 8.33
CA VAL A 122 -10.17 -8.16 9.58
C VAL A 122 -9.10 -7.06 9.55
N ILE A 123 -8.41 -6.89 8.42
CA ILE A 123 -7.45 -5.80 8.22
C ILE A 123 -8.16 -4.45 8.43
N ASP A 124 -9.33 -4.28 7.82
CA ASP A 124 -10.15 -3.09 7.98
C ASP A 124 -10.50 -2.82 9.44
N ASN A 125 -10.88 -3.86 10.20
CA ASN A 125 -11.24 -3.72 11.61
C ASN A 125 -10.04 -3.39 12.50
N LEU A 126 -8.88 -4.04 12.27
CA LEU A 126 -7.63 -3.71 12.95
C LEU A 126 -7.22 -2.25 12.72
N VAL A 127 -7.22 -1.82 11.45
CA VAL A 127 -6.85 -0.46 11.10
C VAL A 127 -7.85 0.56 11.66
N LYS A 128 -9.16 0.26 11.62
CA LYS A 128 -10.19 1.14 12.22
C LYS A 128 -10.01 1.29 13.73
N ARG A 129 -9.66 0.21 14.44
CA ARG A 129 -9.49 0.21 15.90
C ARG A 129 -8.22 0.91 16.36
N TYR A 130 -7.09 0.60 15.73
CA TYR A 130 -5.77 1.06 16.19
C TYR A 130 -5.21 2.26 15.41
N GLY A 131 -5.76 2.57 14.23
CA GLY A 131 -5.51 3.79 13.46
C GLY A 131 -4.16 3.86 12.74
N ARG A 132 -3.06 3.41 13.37
CA ARG A 132 -1.70 3.46 12.83
C ARG A 132 -1.00 2.12 12.98
N LEU A 133 -0.11 1.80 12.04
CA LEU A 133 0.65 0.55 12.03
C LEU A 133 1.43 0.33 13.33
N GLN A 134 2.07 1.38 13.86
CA GLN A 134 2.82 1.28 15.11
C GLN A 134 1.95 0.86 16.30
N SER A 135 0.70 1.31 16.32
CA SER A 135 -0.27 0.91 17.34
C SER A 135 -0.71 -0.53 17.15
N VAL A 136 -0.90 -1.00 15.91
CA VAL A 136 -1.28 -2.39 15.60
C VAL A 136 -0.16 -3.37 15.98
N ILE A 137 1.11 -3.05 15.71
CA ILE A 137 2.24 -3.98 15.92
C ILE A 137 2.49 -4.31 17.40
N ILE A 138 2.07 -3.44 18.32
CA ILE A 138 2.30 -3.62 19.76
C ILE A 138 1.09 -4.24 20.50
N VAL A 139 0.01 -4.56 19.78
CA VAL A 139 -1.21 -5.14 20.36
C VAL A 139 -0.93 -6.55 20.84
N ASN A 140 -1.42 -6.89 22.04
CA ASN A 140 -1.31 -8.26 22.57
C ASN A 140 -2.46 -9.17 22.07
N GLU A 141 -2.33 -10.48 22.29
CA GLU A 141 -3.32 -11.44 21.81
C GLU A 141 -4.73 -11.22 22.40
N ASP A 142 -4.83 -10.83 23.68
CA ASP A 142 -6.12 -10.59 24.32
C ASP A 142 -6.86 -9.41 23.67
N GLU A 143 -6.15 -8.32 23.36
CA GLU A 143 -6.69 -7.18 22.64
C GLU A 143 -7.04 -7.49 21.18
N LEU A 144 -6.36 -8.46 20.56
CA LEU A 144 -6.69 -8.91 19.21
C LEU A 144 -8.01 -9.69 19.19
N VAL A 145 -8.32 -10.47 20.23
CA VAL A 145 -9.61 -11.20 20.34
C VAL A 145 -10.81 -10.26 20.40
N GLU A 146 -10.62 -9.04 20.91
CA GLU A 146 -11.66 -8.00 20.98
C GLU A 146 -11.95 -7.33 19.62
N VAL A 147 -11.22 -7.69 18.57
CA VAL A 147 -11.43 -7.17 17.22
C VAL A 147 -12.49 -8.01 16.52
N GLU A 148 -13.51 -7.35 15.98
CA GLU A 148 -14.56 -8.03 15.22
C GLU A 148 -13.96 -8.89 14.09
N GLY A 149 -14.33 -10.16 14.05
CA GLY A 149 -13.81 -11.13 13.08
C GLY A 149 -12.47 -11.76 13.48
N VAL A 150 -11.96 -11.52 14.69
CA VAL A 150 -10.74 -12.15 15.23
C VAL A 150 -11.10 -13.04 16.41
N GLY A 151 -11.16 -14.36 16.18
CA GLY A 151 -11.27 -15.33 17.27
C GLY A 151 -9.90 -15.69 17.86
N ARG A 152 -9.86 -16.43 18.98
CA ARG A 152 -8.62 -16.82 19.69
C ARG A 152 -7.54 -17.43 18.80
N VAL A 153 -7.92 -18.37 17.91
CA VAL A 153 -6.97 -19.01 16.99
C VAL A 153 -6.32 -17.97 16.06
N ARG A 154 -7.14 -17.08 15.50
CA ARG A 154 -6.68 -16.04 14.58
C ARG A 154 -5.87 -14.95 15.31
N ALA A 155 -6.24 -14.62 16.54
CA ALA A 155 -5.50 -13.68 17.38
C ALA A 155 -4.05 -14.15 17.60
N ARG A 156 -3.87 -15.45 17.86
CA ARG A 156 -2.55 -16.05 17.97
C ARG A 156 -1.75 -15.97 16.67
N GLU A 157 -2.34 -16.37 15.54
CA GLU A 157 -1.68 -16.29 14.22
C GLU A 157 -1.28 -14.85 13.86
N ILE A 158 -2.16 -13.87 14.12
CA ILE A 158 -1.87 -12.46 13.90
C ILE A 158 -0.76 -12.00 14.85
N GLY A 159 -0.83 -12.35 16.14
CA GLY A 159 0.17 -12.02 17.14
C GLY A 159 1.57 -12.51 16.75
N GLU A 160 1.69 -13.77 16.35
CA GLU A 160 2.94 -14.36 15.86
C GLU A 160 3.47 -13.58 14.64
N GLY A 161 2.61 -13.23 13.68
CA GLY A 161 2.98 -12.43 12.51
C GLY A 161 3.43 -11.00 12.86
N LEU A 162 2.78 -10.35 13.83
CA LEU A 162 3.18 -9.01 14.31
C LEU A 162 4.51 -9.04 15.06
N VAL A 163 4.79 -10.12 15.81
CA VAL A 163 6.10 -10.32 16.46
C VAL A 163 7.20 -10.43 15.42
N GLN A 164 7.03 -11.24 14.37
CA GLN A 164 8.00 -11.36 13.28
C GLN A 164 8.23 -10.02 12.58
N LEU A 165 7.17 -9.25 12.32
CA LEU A 165 7.28 -7.91 11.73
C LEU A 165 8.05 -6.93 12.61
N ARG A 166 7.87 -7.00 13.93
CA ARG A 166 8.63 -6.19 14.89
C ARG A 166 10.11 -6.53 14.84
N GLU A 167 10.45 -7.81 14.79
CA GLU A 167 11.84 -8.29 14.71
C GLU A 167 12.52 -7.82 13.42
N LEU A 168 11.85 -7.92 12.27
CA LEU A 168 12.36 -7.41 11.00
C LEU A 168 12.58 -5.90 11.03
N THR A 169 11.62 -5.14 11.56
CA THR A 169 11.73 -3.68 11.67
C THR A 169 12.86 -3.26 12.63
N LEU A 170 13.11 -4.04 13.69
CA LEU A 170 14.24 -3.82 14.59
C LEU A 170 15.56 -4.17 13.89
N ALA A 171 15.64 -5.33 13.25
CA ALA A 171 16.83 -5.75 12.52
C ALA A 171 17.23 -4.74 11.43
N GLU A 172 16.29 -4.21 10.65
CA GLU A 172 16.55 -3.14 9.68
C GLU A 172 17.09 -1.86 10.34
N LYS A 173 16.59 -1.49 11.52
CA LYS A 173 17.11 -0.34 12.28
C LYS A 173 18.51 -0.56 12.85
N TYR A 174 18.89 -1.80 13.16
CA TYR A 174 20.22 -2.15 13.68
C TYR A 174 21.23 -2.47 12.58
N SER A 175 20.78 -2.79 11.36
CA SER A 175 21.63 -3.05 10.19
C SER A 175 22.10 -1.77 9.46
N ILE A 176 21.57 -0.60 9.86
CA ILE A 176 21.97 0.74 9.35
C ILE A 176 22.81 1.49 10.42
N ARG A 177 23.61 0.77 11.21
CA ARG A 177 24.63 1.37 12.09
C ARG A 177 26.03 0.89 11.72
#